data_AF-A0A9W6P5C6-F1
#
_entry.id   AF-A0A9W6P5C6-F1
#
_cell.length_a   1.000
_cell.length_b   1.000
_cell.length_c   1.000
_cell.angle_alpha   90.00
_cell.angle_beta   90.00
_cell.angle_gamma   90.00
#
_symmetry.space_group_name_H-M   'P 1'
#
loop_
_entity.id
_entity.type
_entity.pdbx_description
1 polymer ?
#
loop_
_entity_poly.entity_id
_entity_poly.type
_entity_poly.pdbx_seq_one_letter_code
_entity_poly.pdbx_strand_id
1 'polypeptide(L)'
;MRFLSLLTLVSVLLMAAVMPARRVGRHCAGAPGMPGAAPGVFGPQPAPVRQARVVPRIPDYPRFAEVAESHSALWEVTYRYGEAAPYAARNRVTAHVLAVSDVELLDHCLHVYEPPSPLRAYTAPRVRAYAPTQCHGR
;
A
#
# COMPACT_ATOMS: atom_id res chain seq x y z
N MET A 1 -9.38 -1.64 -28.94
CA MET A 1 -9.93 -0.59 -28.04
C MET A 1 -10.33 -1.16 -26.66
N ARG A 2 -9.48 -1.99 -26.03
CA ARG A 2 -9.74 -2.59 -24.69
C ARG A 2 -8.91 -1.95 -23.56
N PHE A 3 -7.88 -1.18 -23.92
CA PHE A 3 -6.96 -0.51 -22.99
C PHE A 3 -7.61 0.67 -22.23
N LEU A 4 -8.56 1.37 -22.85
CA LEU A 4 -9.25 2.50 -22.22
C LEU A 4 -10.19 2.06 -21.09
N SER A 5 -10.86 0.90 -21.23
CA SER A 5 -11.73 0.36 -20.17
C SER A 5 -10.96 -0.09 -18.93
N LEU A 6 -9.75 -0.63 -19.12
CA LEU A 6 -8.90 -1.09 -18.01
C LEU A 6 -8.37 0.09 -17.18
N LEU A 7 -7.94 1.17 -17.85
CA LEU A 7 -7.50 2.41 -17.19
C LEU A 7 -8.62 3.11 -16.43
N THR A 8 -9.84 3.14 -16.97
CA THR A 8 -11.00 3.70 -16.24
C THR A 8 -11.37 2.86 -15.03
N LEU A 9 -11.29 1.52 -15.11
CA LEU A 9 -11.64 0.64 -14.00
C LEU A 9 -10.62 0.74 -12.86
N VAL A 10 -9.33 0.84 -13.20
CA VAL A 10 -8.25 1.12 -12.24
C VAL A 10 -8.43 2.49 -11.59
N SER A 11 -8.79 3.54 -12.34
CA SER A 11 -9.07 4.87 -11.77
C SER A 11 -10.29 4.90 -10.86
N VAL A 12 -11.39 4.21 -11.22
CA VAL A 12 -12.59 4.12 -10.38
C VAL A 12 -12.29 3.35 -9.08
N LEU A 13 -11.49 2.28 -9.16
CA LEU A 13 -11.05 1.52 -8.00
C LEU A 13 -10.13 2.34 -7.08
N LEU A 14 -9.24 3.14 -7.66
CA LEU A 14 -8.36 4.05 -6.91
C LEU A 14 -9.14 5.15 -6.17
N MET A 15 -10.18 5.71 -6.81
CA MET A 15 -11.03 6.75 -6.20
C MET A 15 -11.94 6.21 -5.09
N ALA A 16 -12.44 4.97 -5.20
CA ALA A 16 -13.26 4.35 -4.15
C ALA A 16 -12.47 4.06 -2.86
N ALA A 17 -11.15 3.85 -2.96
CA ALA A 17 -10.27 3.63 -1.82
C ALA A 17 -9.94 4.90 -1.01
N VAL A 18 -10.30 6.09 -1.52
CA VAL A 18 -10.03 7.40 -0.87
C VAL A 18 -11.19 7.86 0.02
N MET A 19 -12.31 7.13 0.09
CA MET A 19 -13.37 7.43 1.06
C MET A 19 -13.12 6.68 2.37
N PRO A 20 -12.61 7.35 3.44
CA PRO A 20 -12.56 6.74 4.76
C PRO A 20 -14.00 6.61 5.25
N ALA A 21 -14.52 5.39 5.25
CA ALA A 21 -15.72 5.06 6.00
C ALA A 21 -15.46 5.38 7.48
N ARG A 22 -15.97 6.53 7.93
CA ARG A 22 -16.07 6.91 9.32
C ARG A 22 -16.72 5.77 10.12
N ARG A 23 -15.97 5.19 11.06
CA ARG A 23 -16.50 4.56 12.28
C ARG A 23 -15.79 5.26 13.43
N VAL A 24 -16.35 6.27 14.10
CA VAL A 24 -17.52 6.29 14.99
C VAL A 24 -17.45 5.22 16.08
N GLY A 25 -17.30 5.71 17.32
CA GLY A 25 -17.62 5.01 18.56
C GLY A 25 -16.39 4.38 19.22
N ARG A 26 -16.06 4.63 20.50
CA ARG A 26 -16.88 5.10 21.60
C ARG A 26 -15.97 5.64 22.72
N HIS A 27 -16.27 6.84 23.20
CA HIS A 27 -15.99 7.20 24.58
C HIS A 27 -16.86 6.34 25.49
N CYS A 28 -16.27 5.77 26.54
CA CYS A 28 -16.93 5.58 27.83
C CYS A 28 -15.94 6.00 28.90
N ALA A 29 -16.06 7.25 29.34
CA ALA A 29 -15.69 7.64 30.69
C ALA A 29 -16.65 6.92 31.64
N GLY A 30 -16.12 6.14 32.57
CA GLY A 30 -16.85 5.49 33.65
C GLY A 30 -16.14 5.79 34.97
N ALA A 31 -16.86 6.43 35.88
CA ALA A 31 -16.42 7.10 37.09
C ALA A 31 -15.77 6.19 38.17
N PRO A 32 -15.07 6.77 39.17
CA PRO A 32 -14.54 6.05 40.32
C PRO A 32 -15.64 5.82 41.36
N GLY A 33 -15.76 4.59 41.86
CA GLY A 33 -16.57 4.32 43.04
C GLY A 33 -16.84 2.84 43.26
N MET A 34 -16.18 2.25 44.26
CA MET A 34 -16.92 1.71 45.41
C MET A 34 -15.96 1.24 46.53
N PRO A 35 -16.30 1.53 47.80
CA PRO A 35 -15.73 0.87 48.96
C PRO A 35 -16.56 -0.38 49.33
N GLY A 36 -15.87 -1.48 49.65
CA GLY A 36 -16.39 -2.58 50.45
C GLY A 36 -17.17 -3.67 49.70
N ALA A 37 -16.53 -4.83 49.49
CA ALA A 37 -17.22 -6.13 49.46
C ALA A 37 -16.22 -7.30 49.52
N ALA A 38 -16.30 -8.03 50.64
CA ALA A 38 -16.02 -9.45 50.88
C ALA A 38 -14.68 -10.11 50.46
N PRO A 39 -14.08 -10.97 51.33
CA PRO A 39 -12.97 -11.83 50.95
C PRO A 39 -13.49 -12.97 50.07
N GLY A 40 -13.48 -12.75 48.76
CA GLY A 40 -13.73 -13.77 47.75
C GLY A 40 -12.58 -14.77 47.72
N VAL A 41 -12.93 -16.04 47.81
CA VAL A 41 -12.05 -17.21 47.67
C VAL A 41 -11.24 -17.08 46.38
N PHE A 42 -9.92 -16.84 46.49
CA PHE A 42 -8.97 -16.95 45.38
C PHE A 42 -8.76 -18.43 45.05
N GLY A 43 -9.72 -19.04 44.35
CA GLY A 43 -9.45 -20.27 43.61
C GLY A 43 -8.45 -19.97 42.48
N PRO A 44 -7.53 -20.88 42.13
CA PRO A 44 -6.63 -20.68 41.00
C PRO A 44 -7.49 -20.51 39.74
N GLN A 45 -7.51 -19.28 39.22
CA GLN A 45 -8.19 -18.98 37.98
C GLN A 45 -7.46 -19.74 36.87
N PRO A 46 -8.12 -20.65 36.12
CA PRO A 46 -7.47 -21.34 35.02
C PRO A 46 -6.97 -20.28 34.04
N ALA A 47 -5.67 -20.30 33.76
CA ALA A 47 -5.05 -19.36 32.84
C ALA A 47 -5.84 -19.37 31.52
N PRO A 48 -6.12 -18.19 30.91
CA PRO A 48 -6.84 -18.14 29.65
C PRO A 48 -6.12 -19.04 28.65
N VAL A 49 -6.82 -20.08 28.19
CA VAL A 49 -6.29 -21.01 27.19
C VAL A 49 -5.90 -20.18 25.98
N ARG A 50 -4.61 -20.14 25.65
CA ARG A 50 -4.12 -19.55 24.39
C ARG A 50 -4.72 -20.37 23.26
N GLN A 51 -5.86 -19.91 22.73
CA GLN A 51 -6.38 -20.43 21.48
C GLN A 51 -5.39 -20.04 20.39
N ALA A 52 -4.68 -21.03 19.86
CA ALA A 52 -3.85 -20.85 18.69
C ALA A 52 -4.76 -20.36 17.56
N ARG A 53 -4.60 -19.10 17.16
CA ARG A 53 -5.30 -18.59 15.97
C ARG A 53 -4.81 -19.39 14.78
N VAL A 54 -5.73 -19.94 14.00
CA VAL A 54 -5.39 -20.58 12.73
C VAL A 54 -4.88 -19.47 11.81
N VAL A 55 -3.56 -19.42 11.61
CA VAL A 55 -2.94 -18.45 10.71
C VAL A 55 -3.07 -19.01 9.29
N PRO A 56 -3.70 -18.28 8.35
CA PRO A 56 -3.78 -18.73 6.97
C PRO A 56 -2.37 -18.89 6.40
N ARG A 57 -2.13 -20.04 5.76
CA ARG A 57 -0.81 -20.39 5.19
C ARG A 57 -0.63 -19.68 3.85
N ILE A 58 0.54 -19.07 3.67
CA ILE A 58 0.94 -18.46 2.39
C ILE A 58 1.20 -19.60 1.38
N PRO A 59 0.56 -19.58 0.20
CA PRO A 59 0.88 -20.50 -0.89
C PRO A 59 2.33 -20.33 -1.33
N ASP A 60 3.02 -21.47 -1.56
CA ASP A 60 4.44 -21.52 -1.91
C ASP A 60 5.34 -20.57 -1.10
N TYR A 61 5.25 -20.70 0.22
CA TYR A 61 6.05 -19.89 1.15
C TYR A 61 7.57 -19.88 0.85
N PRO A 62 8.23 -21.01 0.51
CA PRO A 62 9.66 -21.00 0.22
C PRO A 62 10.02 -20.03 -0.91
N ARG A 63 9.29 -20.07 -2.04
CA ARG A 63 9.54 -19.18 -3.17
C ARG A 63 9.22 -17.73 -2.83
N PHE A 64 8.11 -17.50 -2.13
CA PHE A 64 7.75 -16.17 -1.62
C PHE A 64 8.85 -15.58 -0.73
N ALA A 65 9.40 -16.38 0.19
CA ALA A 65 10.43 -15.94 1.13
C ALA A 65 11.74 -15.59 0.40
N GLU A 66 12.14 -16.40 -0.58
CA GLU A 66 13.30 -16.14 -1.43
C GLU A 66 13.18 -14.81 -2.19
N VAL A 67 12.03 -14.55 -2.81
CA VAL A 67 11.77 -13.29 -3.53
C VAL A 67 11.77 -12.10 -2.56
N ALA A 68 11.15 -12.25 -1.39
CA ALA A 68 11.14 -11.19 -0.38
C ALA A 68 12.56 -10.86 0.13
N GLU A 69 13.40 -11.87 0.31
CA GLU A 69 14.80 -11.69 0.74
C GLU A 69 15.64 -11.04 -0.36
N SER A 70 15.57 -11.55 -1.59
CA SER A 70 16.34 -11.09 -2.75
C SER A 70 16.11 -9.60 -3.06
N HIS A 71 14.89 -9.12 -2.88
CA HIS A 71 14.50 -7.74 -3.20
C HIS A 71 14.33 -6.83 -1.97
N SER A 72 14.67 -7.32 -0.77
CA SER A 72 14.46 -6.63 0.52
C SER A 72 15.12 -5.25 0.64
N ALA A 73 16.19 -5.01 -0.13
CA ALA A 73 16.91 -3.74 -0.14
C ALA A 73 16.03 -2.57 -0.62
N LEU A 74 15.22 -2.78 -1.66
CA LEU A 74 14.40 -1.74 -2.27
C LEU A 74 12.90 -1.96 -2.07
N TRP A 75 12.48 -3.19 -1.74
CA TRP A 75 11.09 -3.59 -1.74
C TRP A 75 10.67 -4.20 -0.40
N GLU A 76 9.47 -3.83 0.01
CA GLU A 76 8.72 -4.48 1.09
C GLU A 76 7.65 -5.37 0.45
N VAL A 77 7.87 -6.68 0.51
CA VAL A 77 6.95 -7.69 -0.07
C VAL A 77 5.98 -8.18 1.00
N THR A 78 4.71 -8.25 0.65
CA THR A 78 3.59 -8.61 1.54
C THR A 78 2.65 -9.57 0.85
N TYR A 79 2.01 -10.44 1.64
CA TYR A 79 0.96 -11.35 1.17
C TYR A 79 -0.38 -10.98 1.79
N ARG A 80 -1.42 -10.86 0.96
CA ARG A 80 -2.78 -10.49 1.37
C ARG A 80 -3.75 -11.62 1.06
N TYR A 81 -4.19 -12.28 2.11
CA TYR A 81 -5.07 -13.44 1.99
C TYR A 81 -6.46 -13.04 1.46
N GLY A 82 -6.95 -13.75 0.43
CA GLY A 82 -8.30 -13.57 -0.12
C GLY A 82 -8.43 -12.44 -1.16
N GLU A 83 -7.33 -11.76 -1.50
CA GLU A 83 -7.31 -10.80 -2.61
C GLU A 83 -7.07 -11.51 -3.95
N ALA A 84 -7.61 -10.94 -5.05
CA ALA A 84 -7.38 -11.47 -6.40
C ALA A 84 -5.91 -11.34 -6.85
N ALA A 85 -5.17 -10.40 -6.24
CA ALA A 85 -3.75 -10.17 -6.44
C ALA A 85 -3.06 -10.18 -5.07
N PRO A 86 -2.84 -11.37 -4.47
CA PRO A 86 -2.45 -11.48 -3.07
C PRO A 86 -0.97 -11.14 -2.84
N TYR A 87 -0.12 -11.14 -3.87
CA TYR A 87 1.29 -10.79 -3.75
C TYR A 87 1.48 -9.31 -4.05
N ALA A 88 1.82 -8.53 -3.02
CA ALA A 88 1.99 -7.08 -3.15
C ALA A 88 3.39 -6.65 -2.71
N ALA A 89 4.00 -5.75 -3.46
CA ALA A 89 5.30 -5.17 -3.13
C ALA A 89 5.23 -3.65 -3.14
N ARG A 90 5.88 -3.03 -2.15
CA ARG A 90 5.99 -1.59 -2.01
C ARG A 90 7.45 -1.16 -2.08
N ASN A 91 7.76 -0.24 -2.98
CA ASN A 91 9.10 0.33 -3.08
C ASN A 91 9.35 1.24 -1.88
N ARG A 92 10.44 1.02 -1.16
CA ARG A 92 10.78 1.75 0.06
C ARG A 92 11.24 3.18 -0.21
N VAL A 93 11.73 3.46 -1.42
CA VAL A 93 12.27 4.76 -1.83
C VAL A 93 11.22 5.58 -2.58
N THR A 94 10.58 4.99 -3.59
CA THR A 94 9.66 5.68 -4.50
C THR A 94 8.20 5.55 -4.10
N ALA A 95 7.89 4.75 -3.06
CA ALA A 95 6.54 4.42 -2.60
C ALA A 95 5.63 3.79 -3.68
N HIS A 96 6.17 3.32 -4.81
CA HIS A 96 5.40 2.61 -5.83
C HIS A 96 4.89 1.27 -5.28
N VAL A 97 3.66 0.91 -5.63
CA VAL A 97 3.02 -0.33 -5.18
C VAL A 97 2.67 -1.17 -6.39
N LEU A 98 3.05 -2.45 -6.33
CA LEU A 98 2.69 -3.48 -7.30
C LEU A 98 1.87 -4.54 -6.58
N ALA A 99 0.84 -5.06 -7.23
CA ALA A 99 0.05 -6.18 -6.74
C ALA A 99 -0.22 -7.15 -7.89
N VAL A 100 0.08 -8.42 -7.68
CA VAL A 100 0.04 -9.47 -8.70
C VAL A 100 -0.50 -10.78 -8.14
N SER A 101 -1.00 -11.62 -9.04
CA SER A 101 -1.62 -12.91 -8.72
C SER A 101 -0.61 -14.03 -8.47
N ASP A 102 0.64 -13.87 -8.92
CA ASP A 102 1.68 -14.90 -8.96
C ASP A 102 3.01 -14.36 -8.42
N VAL A 103 3.76 -15.22 -7.70
CA VAL A 103 5.10 -14.93 -7.16
C VAL A 103 6.12 -14.77 -8.27
N GLU A 104 6.06 -15.57 -9.34
CA GLU A 104 7.02 -15.47 -10.45
C GLU A 104 6.84 -14.17 -11.23
N LEU A 105 5.59 -13.76 -11.42
CA LEU A 105 5.29 -12.47 -12.04
C LEU A 105 5.75 -11.31 -11.16
N LEU A 106 5.60 -11.45 -9.83
CA LEU A 106 6.14 -10.47 -8.90
C LEU A 106 7.66 -10.36 -9.05
N ASP A 107 8.39 -11.48 -8.97
CA ASP A 107 9.85 -11.51 -9.07
C ASP A 107 10.32 -10.86 -10.38
N HIS A 108 9.69 -11.21 -11.50
CA HIS A 108 9.97 -10.61 -12.80
C HIS A 108 9.75 -9.09 -12.78
N CYS A 109 8.61 -8.61 -12.27
CA CYS A 109 8.31 -7.18 -12.18
C CYS A 109 9.31 -6.41 -11.29
N LEU A 110 9.76 -7.01 -10.18
CA LEU A 110 10.76 -6.42 -9.30
C LEU A 110 12.13 -6.35 -9.96
N HIS A 111 12.50 -7.37 -10.73
CA HIS A 111 13.77 -7.43 -11.44
C HIS A 111 13.90 -6.39 -12.56
N VAL A 112 12.81 -6.14 -13.30
CA VAL A 112 12.80 -5.19 -14.42
C VAL A 112 12.43 -3.77 -14.02
N TYR A 113 12.15 -3.52 -12.73
CA TYR A 113 11.70 -2.21 -12.28
C TYR A 113 12.82 -1.17 -12.42
N GLU A 114 12.57 -0.19 -13.28
CA GLU A 114 13.38 1.02 -13.39
C GLU A 114 12.61 2.20 -12.77
N PRO A 115 13.16 2.87 -11.74
CA PRO A 115 12.50 4.03 -11.17
C PRO A 115 12.42 5.16 -12.20
N PRO A 116 11.32 5.93 -12.24
CA PRO A 116 11.23 7.08 -13.13
C PRO A 116 12.37 8.05 -12.83
N SER A 117 13.23 8.30 -13.83
CA SER A 117 14.30 9.27 -13.69
C SER A 117 13.71 10.62 -13.30
N PRO A 118 14.17 11.25 -12.21
CA PRO A 118 13.73 12.59 -11.82
C PRO A 118 14.36 13.62 -12.76
N LEU A 119 14.01 13.57 -14.04
CA LEU A 119 14.25 14.69 -14.93
C LEU A 119 13.35 15.83 -14.43
N ARG A 120 13.93 16.74 -13.65
CA ARG A 120 13.40 18.10 -13.56
C ARG A 120 13.35 18.61 -14.98
N ALA A 121 12.16 18.62 -15.57
CA ALA A 121 11.92 19.29 -16.84
C ALA A 121 12.21 20.77 -16.63
N TYR A 122 13.46 21.19 -16.82
CA TYR A 122 13.79 22.57 -17.10
C TYR A 122 13.29 22.82 -18.52
N THR A 123 11.98 23.09 -18.65
CA THR A 123 11.47 23.70 -19.88
C THR A 123 12.31 24.94 -20.14
N ALA A 124 13.15 24.87 -21.17
CA ALA A 124 13.95 25.99 -21.62
C ALA A 124 13.04 27.21 -21.84
N PRO A 125 13.46 28.42 -21.46
CA PRO A 125 12.64 29.59 -21.62
C PRO A 125 12.29 29.74 -23.10
N ARG A 126 10.98 29.82 -23.37
CA ARG A 126 10.37 30.05 -24.68
C ARG A 126 11.13 31.18 -25.36
N VAL A 127 11.93 30.85 -26.38
CA VAL A 127 12.63 31.85 -27.19
C VAL A 127 11.57 32.80 -27.73
N ARG A 128 11.57 34.03 -27.22
CA ARG A 128 10.71 35.10 -27.69
C ARG A 128 11.12 35.35 -29.14
N ALA A 129 10.26 34.98 -30.08
CA ALA A 129 10.45 35.30 -31.48
C ALA A 129 10.63 36.82 -31.60
N TYR A 130 11.80 37.25 -32.07
CA TYR A 130 12.04 38.62 -32.51
C TYR A 130 11.04 38.90 -33.63
N ALA A 131 10.10 39.81 -33.39
CA ALA A 131 9.30 40.38 -34.47
C ALA A 131 10.21 41.29 -35.29
N PRO A 132 10.31 41.13 -36.62
CA PRO A 132 11.00 42.11 -37.44
C PRO A 132 10.14 43.39 -37.45
N THR A 133 10.68 44.47 -36.91
CA THR A 133 10.16 45.82 -37.12
C THR A 133 10.18 46.12 -38.62
N GLN A 134 9.03 46.04 -39.28
CA GLN A 134 8.85 46.65 -40.59
C GLN A 134 8.88 48.16 -40.40
N CYS A 135 10.00 48.79 -40.77
CA CYS A 135 10.09 50.22 -40.97
C CYS A 135 9.27 50.56 -42.22
N HIS A 136 8.08 51.14 -42.03
CA HIS A 136 7.27 51.68 -43.11
C HIS A 136 7.43 53.20 -43.12
N GLY A 137 7.92 53.73 -44.24
CA GLY A 137 7.55 55.03 -44.80
C GLY A 137 8.17 56.29 -44.17
N ARG A 138 9.11 56.89 -44.90
CA ARG A 138 8.84 58.18 -45.54
C ARG A 138 9.77 58.44 -46.72
#